data_AF-A0A7S2XXB7-F1
#
_entry.id   AF-A0A7S2XXB7-F1
#
_cell.length_a   1.000
_cell.length_b   1.000
_cell.length_c   1.000
_cell.angle_alpha   90.00
_cell.angle_beta   90.00
_cell.angle_gamma   90.00
#
_symmetry.space_group_name_H-M   'P 1'
#
loop_
_entity.id
_entity.type
_entity.pdbx_description
1 polymer ?
#
loop_
_entity_poly.entity_id
_entity_poly.type
_entity_poly.pdbx_seq_one_letter_code
_entity_poly.pdbx_strand_id
1 'polypeptide(L)'
;YKIHYPGWDTRWDEWVPRNRLRWAMHHNPMENFQVNDRVEVWCTGSNVPGAWLEAQVKAIKGEQIFVGKMLSSGPLWVAKTRVRLCPKPKEPAKNSFPSMLKDVTNQAACHIM
;
A
#
# COMPACT_ATOMS: atom_id res chain seq x y z
N TYR A 1 11.16 -13.12 -7.46
CA TYR A 1 12.36 -12.48 -6.88
C TYR A 1 12.81 -13.33 -5.70
N LYS A 2 14.11 -13.51 -5.49
CA LYS A 2 14.62 -14.18 -4.28
C LYS A 2 14.82 -13.13 -3.20
N ILE A 3 14.18 -13.30 -2.05
CA ILE A 3 14.22 -12.36 -0.92
C ILE A 3 15.07 -12.96 0.20
N HIS A 4 16.07 -12.19 0.64
CA HIS A 4 16.91 -12.52 1.79
C HIS A 4 16.52 -11.62 2.97
N TYR A 5 16.37 -12.21 4.15
CA TYR A 5 16.00 -11.50 5.37
C TYR A 5 17.25 -11.11 6.16
N PRO A 6 17.52 -9.80 6.37
CA PRO A 6 18.73 -9.37 7.08
C PRO A 6 18.83 -9.96 8.49
N GLY A 7 19.99 -10.54 8.82
CA GLY A 7 20.25 -11.17 10.12
C GLY A 7 19.71 -12.59 10.26
N TRP A 8 19.10 -13.15 9.21
CA TRP A 8 18.60 -14.52 9.18
C TRP A 8 19.45 -15.37 8.26
N ASP A 9 19.52 -16.67 8.56
CA ASP A 9 20.24 -17.63 7.72
C ASP A 9 19.58 -17.78 6.34
N THR A 10 20.38 -18.02 5.31
CA THR A 10 19.94 -18.19 3.91
C THR A 10 18.91 -19.31 3.70
N ARG A 11 18.77 -20.26 4.63
CA ARG A 11 17.70 -21.28 4.60
C ARG A 11 16.29 -20.69 4.71
N TRP A 12 16.17 -19.45 5.19
CA TRP A 12 14.92 -18.70 5.29
C TRP A 12 14.65 -17.82 4.08
N ASP A 13 15.54 -17.83 3.07
CA ASP A 13 15.30 -17.13 1.82
C ASP A 13 14.08 -17.73 1.11
N GLU A 14 13.21 -16.87 0.58
CA GLU A 14 12.05 -17.32 -0.18
C GLU A 14 12.02 -16.74 -1.59
N TRP A 15 11.42 -17.51 -2.50
CA TRP A 15 11.05 -17.05 -3.83
C TRP A 15 9.67 -16.40 -3.77
N VAL A 16 9.63 -15.09 -3.96
CA VAL A 16 8.41 -14.29 -3.84
C VAL A 16 7.95 -13.82 -5.22
N PRO A 17 6.66 -14.04 -5.58
CA PRO A 17 6.08 -13.48 -6.78
C PRO A 17 5.97 -11.96 -6.70
N ARG A 18 5.98 -11.28 -7.85
CA ARG A 18 5.99 -9.81 -7.92
C ARG A 18 4.83 -9.15 -7.15
N ASN A 19 3.65 -9.76 -7.14
CA ASN A 19 2.44 -9.23 -6.51
C ASN A 19 2.52 -9.16 -4.97
N ARG A 20 3.43 -9.91 -4.34
CA ARG A 20 3.69 -9.84 -2.89
C ARG A 20 4.69 -8.75 -2.50
N LEU A 21 5.34 -8.09 -3.46
CA LEU A 21 6.38 -7.09 -3.21
C LEU A 21 5.85 -5.68 -3.41
N ARG A 22 6.18 -4.79 -2.47
CA ARG A 22 5.95 -3.34 -2.58
C ARG A 22 7.29 -2.63 -2.44
N TRP A 23 7.48 -1.56 -3.23
CA TRP A 23 8.62 -0.68 -3.02
C TRP A 23 8.53 -0.01 -1.65
N ALA A 24 9.70 0.22 -1.05
CA ALA A 24 9.79 0.98 0.18
C ALA A 24 9.12 2.35 -0.02
N MET A 25 8.24 2.71 0.90
CA MET A 25 7.56 3.99 0.84
C MET A 25 8.38 5.05 1.55
N HIS A 26 8.36 6.25 1.00
CA HIS A 26 8.96 7.40 1.66
C HIS A 26 8.20 7.66 2.97
N HIS A 27 8.93 7.64 4.08
CA HIS A 27 8.40 8.03 5.38
C HIS A 27 8.58 9.54 5.49
N ASN A 28 7.47 10.28 5.43
CA ASN A 28 7.47 11.71 5.73
C ASN A 28 6.97 11.92 7.16
N PRO A 29 7.86 12.20 8.14
CA PRO A 29 7.45 12.42 9.52
C PRO A 29 6.59 13.67 9.72
N MET A 30 6.48 14.55 8.71
CA MET A 30 5.62 15.74 8.73
C MET A 30 4.24 15.48 8.09
N GLU A 31 3.84 14.22 7.89
CA GLU A 31 2.48 13.91 7.44
C GLU A 31 1.43 14.36 8.46
N ASN A 32 0.37 14.99 7.96
CA ASN A 32 -0.80 15.34 8.75
C ASN A 32 -1.74 14.13 8.81
N PHE A 33 -1.69 13.41 9.93
CA PHE A 33 -2.59 12.30 10.21
C PHE A 33 -3.97 12.79 10.64
N GLN A 34 -5.01 12.05 10.26
CA GLN A 34 -6.38 12.26 10.70
C GLN A 34 -6.92 11.01 11.39
N VAL A 35 -7.90 11.21 12.28
CA VAL A 35 -8.63 10.09 12.88
C VAL A 35 -9.33 9.29 11.78
N ASN A 36 -9.27 7.97 11.86
CA ASN A 36 -9.70 6.98 10.88
C ASN A 36 -8.77 6.73 9.69
N ASP A 37 -7.65 7.44 9.56
CA ASP A 37 -6.66 7.12 8.53
C ASP A 37 -6.14 5.69 8.71
N ARG A 38 -5.97 4.99 7.59
CA ARG A 38 -5.22 3.72 7.54
C ARG A 38 -3.75 4.05 7.48
N VAL A 39 -3.03 3.58 8.48
CA VAL A 39 -1.61 3.82 8.67
C VAL A 39 -0.88 2.49 8.78
N GLU A 40 0.43 2.54 8.56
CA GLU A 40 1.32 1.45 8.90
C GLU A 40 2.23 1.90 10.05
N VAL A 41 2.38 1.05 11.05
CA VAL A 41 3.18 1.31 12.24
C VAL A 41 4.42 0.44 12.24
N TRP A 42 5.58 1.05 12.47
CA TRP A 42 6.84 0.34 12.59
C TRP A 42 6.90 -0.37 13.94
N CYS A 43 6.80 -1.70 13.90
CA CYS A 43 6.89 -2.57 15.06
C CYS A 43 8.20 -3.35 15.02
N THR A 44 8.94 -3.31 16.11
CA THR A 44 10.18 -4.08 16.31
C THR A 44 9.91 -5.18 17.34
N GLY A 45 10.59 -6.32 17.21
CA GLY A 45 10.50 -7.41 18.18
C GLY A 45 11.87 -8.03 18.41
N SER A 46 12.00 -8.89 19.42
CA SER A 46 13.31 -9.44 19.81
C SER A 46 14.00 -10.23 18.69
N ASN A 47 13.22 -10.84 17.78
CA ASN A 47 13.72 -11.68 16.70
C ASN A 47 13.51 -11.08 15.30
N VAL A 48 12.85 -9.91 15.21
CA VAL A 48 12.52 -9.28 13.94
C VAL A 48 13.08 -7.86 13.92
N PRO A 49 13.94 -7.51 12.94
CA PRO A 49 14.56 -6.18 12.86
C PRO A 49 13.49 -5.07 12.76
N GLY A 50 12.32 -5.41 12.22
CA GLY A 50 11.10 -4.63 12.31
C GLY A 50 10.19 -4.91 11.13
N ALA A 51 8.90 -4.65 11.31
CA ALA A 51 7.89 -4.77 10.26
C ALA A 51 6.90 -3.59 10.35
N TRP A 52 6.42 -3.17 9.18
CA TRP A 52 5.31 -2.22 9.08
C TRP A 52 4.00 -2.99 9.19
N LEU A 53 3.23 -2.72 10.24
CA LEU A 53 1.93 -3.35 10.48
C LEU A 53 0.79 -2.39 10.23
N GLU A 54 -0.22 -2.83 9.48
CA GLU A 54 -1.40 -2.02 9.24
C GLU A 54 -2.19 -1.78 10.53
N ALA A 55 -2.64 -0.54 10.70
CA ALA A 55 -3.49 -0.10 11.78
C ALA A 55 -4.41 1.04 11.33
N GLN A 56 -5.32 1.45 12.21
CA GLN A 56 -6.17 2.61 12.01
C GLN A 56 -5.94 3.62 13.13
N VAL A 57 -5.81 4.90 12.76
CA VAL A 57 -5.72 6.00 13.73
C VAL A 57 -7.05 6.14 14.47
N LYS A 58 -7.00 6.08 15.80
CA LYS A 58 -8.16 6.23 16.69
C LYS A 58 -8.17 7.56 17.42
N ALA A 59 -7.00 8.10 17.75
CA ALA A 59 -6.86 9.43 18.33
C ALA A 59 -5.47 10.00 18.03
N ILE A 60 -5.34 11.32 18.12
CA ILE A 60 -4.09 12.04 17.93
C ILE A 60 -3.93 12.99 19.11
N LYS A 61 -2.74 13.00 19.72
CA LYS A 61 -2.40 13.88 20.84
C LYS A 61 -0.99 14.41 20.66
N GLY A 62 -0.87 15.64 20.16
CA GLY A 62 0.43 16.25 19.86
C GLY A 62 1.24 15.40 18.89
N GLU A 63 2.39 14.90 19.34
CA GLU A 63 3.32 14.05 18.58
C GLU A 63 3.08 12.54 18.73
N GLN A 64 1.98 12.15 19.38
CA GLN A 64 1.60 10.75 19.55
C GLN A 64 0.29 10.44 18.83
N ILE A 65 0.24 9.26 18.22
CA ILE A 65 -0.91 8.70 17.53
C ILE A 65 -1.36 7.46 18.29
N PHE A 66 -2.64 7.41 18.65
CA PHE A 66 -3.26 6.22 19.17
C PHE A 66 -3.78 5.38 18.00
N VAL A 67 -3.26 4.16 17.89
CA VAL A 67 -3.61 3.23 16.82
C VAL A 67 -4.42 2.07 17.39
N GLY A 68 -5.39 1.61 16.60
CA GLY A 68 -6.24 0.46 16.94
C GLY A 68 -5.48 -0.86 16.98
N LYS A 69 -6.21 -1.95 17.24
CA LYS A 69 -5.67 -3.31 17.29
C LYS A 69 -4.90 -3.66 16.01
N MET A 70 -3.64 -4.05 16.16
CA MET A 70 -2.80 -4.59 15.10
C MET A 70 -2.87 -6.12 15.08
N LEU A 71 -2.36 -6.75 14.03
CA LEU A 71 -2.33 -8.21 13.89
C LEU A 71 -1.64 -8.93 15.07
N SER A 72 -0.66 -8.28 15.71
CA SER A 72 0.14 -8.87 16.80
C SER A 72 0.13 -8.09 18.12
N SER A 73 -0.55 -6.94 18.18
CA SER A 73 -0.53 -6.07 19.36
C SER A 73 -1.90 -5.43 19.61
N GLY A 74 -2.20 -5.18 20.89
CA GLY A 74 -3.35 -4.39 21.31
C GLY A 74 -3.25 -2.93 20.84
N PRO A 75 -4.29 -2.12 21.10
CA PRO A 75 -4.23 -0.70 20.79
C PRO A 75 -3.11 -0.01 21.60
N LEU A 76 -2.37 0.89 20.98
CA LEU A 76 -1.20 1.49 21.61
C LEU A 76 -0.92 2.92 21.12
N TRP A 77 -0.19 3.69 21.92
CA TRP A 77 0.28 5.03 21.55
C TRP A 77 1.68 4.93 20.92
N VAL A 78 1.83 5.45 19.71
CA VAL A 78 3.10 5.50 18.98
C VAL A 78 3.49 6.94 18.66
N ALA A 79 4.79 7.22 18.63
CA ALA A 79 5.30 8.48 18.09
C ALA A 79 5.01 8.58 16.58
N LYS A 80 4.70 9.78 16.08
CA LYS A 80 4.47 10.04 14.64
C LYS A 80 5.59 9.53 13.75
N THR A 81 6.84 9.56 14.23
CA THR A 81 8.03 9.06 13.53
C THR A 81 8.04 7.55 13.27
N ARG A 82 7.16 6.80 13.92
CA ARG A 82 6.99 5.35 13.73
C ARG A 82 5.74 5.02 12.94
N VAL A 83 5.07 6.01 12.37
CA VAL A 83 3.82 5.86 11.63
C VAL A 83 4.00 6.44 10.24
N ARG A 84 3.46 5.76 9.23
CA ARG A 84 3.36 6.29 7.87
C ARG A 84 1.97 6.07 7.31
N LEU A 85 1.49 6.93 6.42
CA LEU A 85 0.25 6.68 5.73
C LEU A 85 0.33 5.41 4.87
N CYS A 86 -0.74 4.61 4.89
CA CYS A 86 -0.86 3.50 3.96
C CYS A 86 -1.13 4.08 2.57
N PRO A 87 -0.41 3.64 1.52
CA PRO A 87 -0.69 4.09 0.17
C PRO A 87 -2.12 3.74 -0.19
N LYS A 88 -2.90 4.78 -0.54
CA LYS A 88 -4.19 4.56 -1.18
C LYS A 88 -3.91 3.80 -2.47
N PRO A 89 -4.66 2.73 -2.79
CA PRO A 89 -4.63 2.19 -4.13
C PRO A 89 -4.88 3.36 -5.07
N LYS A 90 -3.99 3.57 -6.06
CA LYS A 90 -4.29 4.51 -7.14
C LYS A 90 -5.60 4.02 -7.73
N GLU A 91 -6.69 4.76 -7.53
CA GLU A 91 -7.91 4.49 -8.27
C GLU A 91 -7.51 4.38 -9.75
N PRO A 92 -8.00 3.38 -10.49
CA PRO A 92 -7.77 3.35 -11.92
C PRO A 92 -8.24 4.69 -12.47
N ALA A 93 -7.32 5.43 -13.10
CA ALA A 93 -7.60 6.74 -13.65
C ALA A 93 -8.90 6.63 -14.45
N LYS A 94 -9.94 7.37 -14.04
CA LYS A 94 -11.18 7.46 -14.82
C LYS A 94 -10.78 8.03 -16.18
N ASN A 95 -10.83 7.17 -17.20
CA ASN A 95 -10.49 7.45 -18.59
C ASN A 95 -11.02 8.82 -19.05
N SER A 96 -10.14 9.75 -19.38
CA SER A 96 -10.46 10.86 -20.28
C SER A 96 -9.97 10.49 -21.68
N PHE A 97 -10.61 9.50 -22.30
CA PHE A 97 -10.54 9.32 -23.74
C PHE A 97 -11.71 10.10 -24.36
N PRO A 98 -11.47 11.06 -25.28
CA PRO A 98 -12.55 11.77 -25.94
C PRO A 98 -13.33 10.78 -26.81
N SER A 99 -14.65 10.72 -26.62
CA SER A 99 -15.57 9.97 -27.48
C SER A 99 -15.54 10.54 -28.89
N MET A 100 -14.80 9.91 -29.81
CA MET A 100 -14.85 10.22 -31.23
C MET A 100 -15.77 9.21 -31.92
N LEU A 101 -16.99 9.69 -32.17
CA LEU A 101 -17.88 9.46 -33.31
C LEU A 101 -17.84 8.11 -34.04
N LYS A 102 -19.03 7.49 -33.99
CA LYS A 102 -19.57 6.51 -34.94
C LYS A 102 -19.50 7.08 -36.36
N ASP A 103 -19.19 6.23 -37.33
CA ASP A 103 -19.91 6.06 -38.62
C ASP A 103 -19.00 5.35 -39.63
N VAL A 104 -19.21 4.04 -39.83
CA VAL A 104 -18.78 3.35 -41.05
C VAL A 104 -19.97 2.57 -41.57
N THR A 105 -20.81 3.26 -42.35
CA THR A 105 -21.62 2.65 -43.38
C THR A 105 -20.66 2.22 -44.48
N ASN A 106 -20.57 0.93 -44.80
CA ASN A 106 -19.96 0.54 -46.08
C ASN A 106 -20.79 -0.55 -46.76
N GLN A 107 -21.24 -0.16 -47.94
CA GLN A 107 -22.05 -0.86 -48.91
C GLN A 107 -21.10 -1.72 -49.75
N ALA A 108 -21.34 -3.03 -49.83
CA ALA A 108 -20.65 -3.90 -50.78
C ALA A 108 -21.70 -4.72 -51.54
N ALA A 109 -22.03 -4.23 -52.72
CA ALA A 109 -22.66 -5.00 -53.78
C ALA A 109 -21.55 -5.72 -54.56
N CYS A 110 -21.61 -7.05 -54.65
CA CYS A 110 -20.92 -7.82 -55.67
C CYS A 110 -21.87 -8.90 -56.21
N HIS A 111 -22.33 -8.68 -57.43
CA HIS A 111 -22.96 -9.65 -58.34
C HIS A 111 -21.94 -10.73 -58.69
N ILE A 112 -22.33 -12.00 -58.68
CA ILE A 112 -21.57 -13.09 -59.32
C ILE A 112 -22.44 -13.61 -60.46
N MET A 113 -21.86 -13.59 -61.67
CA MET A 113 -22.36 -14.18 -62.91
C MET A 113 -22.31 -15.70 -62.89
#